data_AF-X1H8U7-F1
#
_entry.id   AF-X1H8U7-F1
#
_cell.length_a   1.000
_cell.length_b   1.000
_cell.length_c   1.000
_cell.angle_alpha   90.00
_cell.angle_beta   90.00
_cell.angle_gamma   90.00
#
_symmetry.space_group_name_H-M   'P 1'
#
loop_
_entity.id
_entity.type
_entity.pdbx_description
1 polymer ?
#
loop_
_entity_poly.entity_id
_entity_poly.type
_entity_poly.pdbx_seq_one_letter_code
_entity_poly.pdbx_strand_id
1 'polypeptide(L)' 'LIAKAQSVDDLKLTLDILTWAQLCTLPSGVLAEQVHPYTHAPLSVSPLTWSHAGVVIAIHEYIDKYHELQAQLHHRKKGT' A
#
# COMPACT_ATOMS: atom_id res chain seq x y z
N LEU A 1 8.97 2.84 2.88
CA LEU A 1 8.25 4.14 3.05
C LEU A 1 7.52 4.15 4.38
N ILE A 2 6.60 3.19 4.59
CA ILE A 2 5.84 2.97 5.83
C ILE A 2 6.71 3.06 7.11
N ALA A 3 7.72 2.22 7.25
CA ALA A 3 8.56 2.19 8.46
C ALA A 3 9.32 3.51 8.75
N LYS A 4 9.52 4.36 7.74
CA LYS A 4 10.21 5.65 7.88
C LYS A 4 9.24 6.80 8.19
N ALA A 5 7.93 6.61 8.00
CA ALA A 5 6.93 7.67 8.17
C ALA A 5 6.92 8.21 9.60
N GLN A 6 6.98 9.53 9.73
CA GLN A 6 6.92 10.27 11.00
C GLN A 6 5.61 11.06 11.15
N SER A 7 4.85 11.17 10.06
CA SER A 7 3.57 11.85 9.98
C SER A 7 2.62 11.11 9.05
N VAL A 8 1.33 11.39 9.17
CA VAL A 8 0.30 10.83 8.29
C VAL A 8 0.53 11.28 6.84
N ASP A 9 1.07 12.47 6.63
CA ASP A 9 1.37 12.98 5.29
C ASP A 9 2.49 12.17 4.61
N ASP A 10 3.47 11.66 5.36
CA ASP A 10 4.52 10.77 4.82
C ASP A 10 3.95 9.46 4.24
N LEU A 11 2.76 9.05 4.71
CA LEU A 11 2.08 7.85 4.22
C LEU A 11 1.40 8.07 2.87
N LYS A 12 1.20 9.31 2.41
CA LYS A 12 0.51 9.61 1.14
C LYS A 12 1.16 8.92 -0.06
N LEU A 13 2.49 8.99 -0.18
CA LEU A 13 3.21 8.32 -1.26
C LEU A 13 3.04 6.79 -1.22
N THR A 14 2.95 6.21 -0.01
CA THR A 14 2.70 4.77 0.11
C THR A 14 1.28 4.44 -0.38
N LEU A 15 0.29 5.25 -0.02
CA LEU A 15 -1.08 5.09 -0.47
C LEU A 15 -1.19 5.21 -2.00
N ASP A 16 -0.46 6.15 -2.61
CA ASP A 16 -0.42 6.31 -4.08
C ASP A 16 0.13 5.04 -4.75
N ILE A 17 1.18 4.42 -4.21
CA ILE A 17 1.76 3.16 -4.72
C ILE A 17 0.78 1.99 -4.56
N LEU A 18 0.12 1.86 -3.40
CA LEU A 18 -0.87 0.82 -3.16
C LEU A 18 -2.09 0.97 -4.08
N THR A 19 -2.51 2.22 -4.32
CA THR A 19 -3.60 2.54 -5.27
C THR A 19 -3.19 2.22 -6.70
N TRP A 20 -1.95 2.51 -7.09
CA TRP A 20 -1.43 2.08 -8.39
C TRP A 20 -1.43 0.54 -8.52
N ALA A 21 -0.98 -0.17 -7.49
CA ALA A 21 -1.01 -1.63 -7.48
C ALA A 21 -2.46 -2.16 -7.64
N GLN A 22 -3.44 -1.56 -6.97
CA GLN A 22 -4.85 -1.89 -7.17
C GLN A 22 -5.30 -1.73 -8.62
N LEU A 23 -4.89 -0.66 -9.32
CA LEU A 23 -5.22 -0.43 -10.73
C LEU A 23 -4.62 -1.47 -11.67
N CYS A 24 -3.57 -2.17 -11.24
CA CYS A 24 -2.91 -3.25 -11.97
C CYS A 24 -3.56 -4.63 -11.73
N THR A 25 -4.62 -4.72 -10.93
CA THR A 25 -5.28 -6.00 -10.63
C THR A 25 -6.20 -6.46 -11.76
N LEU A 26 -6.31 -7.78 -11.91
CA LEU A 26 -7.38 -8.40 -12.69
C LEU A 26 -8.75 -8.13 -12.07
N PRO A 27 -9.87 -8.35 -12.80
CA PRO A 27 -11.22 -8.24 -12.23
C PRO A 27 -11.45 -9.09 -10.97
N SER A 28 -10.66 -10.14 -10.76
CA SER A 28 -10.67 -10.98 -9.54
C SER A 28 -9.96 -10.34 -8.33
N GLY A 29 -9.28 -9.19 -8.50
CA GLY A 29 -8.43 -8.56 -7.50
C GLY A 29 -7.01 -9.14 -7.42
N VAL A 30 -6.68 -10.12 -8.25
CA VAL A 30 -5.35 -10.75 -8.28
C VAL A 30 -4.37 -9.94 -9.13
N LEU A 31 -3.10 -9.87 -8.70
CA LEU A 31 -2.00 -9.26 -9.44
C LEU A 31 -1.28 -10.27 -10.33
N ALA A 32 -1.07 -9.91 -11.59
CA ALA A 32 -0.14 -10.62 -12.46
C ALA A 32 1.31 -10.38 -12.01
N GLU A 33 2.21 -11.31 -12.35
CA GLU A 33 3.64 -11.14 -12.06
C GLU A 33 4.25 -9.92 -12.75
N GLN A 34 3.82 -9.65 -13.97
CA GLN A 34 4.27 -8.53 -14.78
C GLN A 34 3.07 -7.82 -15.40
N VAL A 35 3.12 -6.49 -15.44
CA VAL A 35 2.10 -5.64 -16.04
C VAL A 35 2.74 -4.66 -17.02
N HIS A 36 1.99 -4.31 -18.06
CA HIS A 36 2.44 -3.34 -19.04
C HIS A 36 2.48 -1.93 -18.42
N PRO A 37 3.59 -1.18 -18.53
CA PRO A 37 3.81 0.04 -17.75
C PRO A 37 2.85 1.20 -18.06
N TYR A 38 2.20 1.17 -19.23
CA TYR A 38 1.30 2.25 -19.67
C TYR A 38 -0.19 1.85 -19.70
N THR A 39 -0.47 0.56 -19.80
CA THR A 39 -1.86 0.06 -19.93
C THR A 39 -2.31 -0.78 -18.76
N HIS A 40 -1.37 -1.16 -17.88
CA HIS A 40 -1.55 -2.08 -16.76
C HIS A 40 -2.05 -3.47 -17.16
N ALA A 41 -2.04 -3.80 -18.45
CA ALA A 41 -2.44 -5.11 -18.94
C ALA A 41 -1.48 -6.20 -18.39
N PRO A 42 -1.99 -7.36 -17.96
CA PRO A 42 -1.14 -8.46 -17.50
C PRO A 42 -0.28 -8.96 -18.67
N LEU A 43 1.02 -9.11 -18.43
CA LEU A 43 1.97 -9.63 -19.42
C LEU A 43 2.36 -11.09 -19.16
N SER A 44 1.89 -11.67 -18.06
CA SER A 44 2.31 -12.99 -17.58
C SER A 44 1.28 -13.66 -16.68
N VAL A 45 1.64 -14.81 -16.11
CA VAL A 45 0.78 -15.62 -15.23
C VAL A 45 0.35 -14.87 -13.97
N SER A 46 -0.79 -15.31 -13.41
CA SER A 46 -1.43 -14.68 -12.26
C SER A 46 -2.04 -15.74 -11.31
N PRO A 47 -1.88 -15.63 -9.98
CA PRO A 47 -0.92 -14.75 -9.29
C PRO A 47 0.51 -15.27 -9.37
N LEU A 48 1.50 -14.38 -9.28
CA LEU A 48 2.75 -14.75 -8.61
C LEU A 48 2.52 -14.60 -7.11
N THR A 49 2.33 -15.73 -6.41
CA THR A 49 1.96 -15.79 -4.98
C THR A 49 2.79 -14.85 -4.10
N TRP A 50 4.10 -14.80 -4.32
CA TRP A 50 5.01 -13.95 -3.56
C TRP A 50 4.74 -12.45 -3.73
N SER A 51 4.52 -11.99 -4.97
CA SER A 51 4.23 -10.59 -5.25
C SER A 51 2.88 -10.17 -4.64
N HIS A 52 1.87 -11.04 -4.73
CA HIS A 52 0.56 -10.78 -4.15
C HIS A 52 0.63 -10.71 -2.61
N ALA A 53 1.36 -11.64 -1.97
CA ALA A 53 1.59 -11.60 -0.53
C ALA A 53 2.31 -10.30 -0.10
N GLY A 54 3.26 -9.81 -0.89
CA GLY A 54 3.95 -8.54 -0.62
C GLY A 54 3.00 -7.34 -0.55
N VAL A 55 1.99 -7.27 -1.41
CA VAL A 55 0.97 -6.21 -1.36
C VAL A 55 0.09 -6.33 -0.11
N VAL A 56 -0.34 -7.54 0.25
CA VAL A 56 -1.14 -7.75 1.46
C VAL A 56 -0.37 -7.34 2.71
N ILE A 57 0.89 -7.74 2.82
CA ILE A 57 1.78 -7.36 3.94
C ILE A 57 1.91 -5.83 4.01
N ALA A 58 2.19 -5.17 2.88
CA ALA A 58 2.35 -3.72 2.85
C ALA A 58 1.06 -2.97 3.24
N ILE A 59 -0.12 -3.49 2.90
CA ILE A 59 -1.41 -2.91 3.33
C ILE A 59 -1.56 -3.01 4.86
N HIS A 60 -1.26 -4.16 5.45
CA HIS A 60 -1.31 -4.32 6.90
C HIS A 60 -0.34 -3.38 7.62
N GLU A 61 0.92 -3.33 7.18
CA GLU A 61 1.92 -2.42 7.74
C GLU A 61 1.50 -0.95 7.61
N TYR A 62 0.88 -0.57 6.48
CA TYR A 62 0.36 0.79 6.27
C TYR A 62 -0.73 1.14 7.29
N ILE A 63 -1.72 0.25 7.48
CA ILE A 63 -2.85 0.46 8.38
C ILE A 63 -2.35 0.61 9.82
N ASP A 64 -1.46 -0.27 10.26
CA ASP A 64 -0.89 -0.25 11.59
C ASP A 64 -0.13 1.06 11.83
N LYS A 65 0.71 1.48 10.87
CA LYS A 65 1.47 2.73 10.99
C LYS A 65 0.55 3.96 10.97
N TYR A 66 -0.51 3.95 10.18
CA TYR A 66 -1.49 5.03 10.14
C TYR A 66 -2.17 5.20 11.51
N HIS A 67 -2.63 4.11 12.13
CA HIS A 67 -3.24 4.16 13.46
C HIS A 67 -2.26 4.63 14.54
N GLU A 68 -1.01 4.16 14.49
CA GLU A 68 0.06 4.61 15.39
C GLU A 68 0.24 6.14 15.34
N LEU A 69 0.37 6.69 14.12
CA LEU A 69 0.58 8.12 13.90
C LEU A 69 -0.65 8.96 14.28
N GLN A 70 -1.87 8.48 14.00
CA GLN A 70 -3.11 9.14 14.42
C GLN A 70 -3.24 9.21 15.95
N ALA A 71 -2.93 8.11 16.64
CA ALA A 71 -2.95 8.08 18.10
C ALA A 71 -1.95 9.09 18.69
N GLN A 72 -0.73 9.15 18.16
CA GLN A 72 0.29 10.13 18.59
C GLN A 72 -0.17 11.58 18.38
N LEU A 73 -0.81 11.88 17.24
CA LEU A 73 -1.39 13.20 16.97
C LEU A 73 -2.48 13.57 17.99
N HIS A 74 -3.35 12.62 18.34
CA HIS A 74 -4.41 12.84 19.32
C HIS A 74 -3.86 13.06 20.73
N HIS A 75 -2.84 12.30 21.15
CA HIS A 75 -2.17 12.51 22.43
C HIS A 75 -1.50 13.88 22.52
N ARG A 76 -0.83 14.32 21.44
CA ARG A 76 -0.19 15.64 21.38
C ARG A 76 -1.20 16.79 21.49
N LYS A 77 -2.40 16.66 20.91
CA LYS A 77 -3.47 17.68 21.00
C LYS A 77 -4.15 17.75 22.37
N LYS A 78 -4.15 16.68 23.17
CA LYS A 78 -4.76 16.66 24.51
C LYS A 78 -3.83 17.17 25.62
N GLY A 79 -2.52 17.18 25.38
CA GLY A 79 -1.49 17.64 26.33
C GLY A 79 -1.12 19.12 26.21
N THR A 80 -1.77 19.87 25.32
CA THR A 80 -1.68 21.32 25.12
C THR A 80 -3.01 21.96 25.45
#